data_AF-A0A4R6WPL2-F1
#
_entry.id   AF-A0A4R6WPL2-F1
#
_cell.length_a   1.000
_cell.length_b   1.000
_cell.length_c   1.000
_cell.angle_alpha   90.00
_cell.angle_beta   90.00
_cell.angle_gamma   90.00
#
_symmetry.space_group_name_H-M   'P 1'
#
loop_
_entity.id
_entity.type
_entity.pdbx_description
1 polymer ?
#
loop_
_entity_poly.entity_id
_entity_poly.type
_entity_poly.pdbx_seq_one_letter_code
_entity_poly.pdbx_strand_id
1 'polypeptide(L)'
;MKQRPGPDALVEAALATLQEELLPGLKGRQKYLGAMIARALQVARATQAAAHELEAEERASLSRLYERRIEGDLVEARRQLAADIRARRFQPGSPAETRLLDHLVETTAHDLRIANIKYLAQRQRRHGAESAV
;
A
#
# COMPACT_ATOMS: atom_id res chain seq x y z
N MET A 1 -32.13 18.10 -1.33
CA MET A 1 -31.75 17.06 -2.32
C MET A 1 -31.03 15.95 -1.57
N LYS A 2 -31.50 14.69 -1.63
CA LYS A 2 -30.74 13.56 -1.06
C LYS A 2 -29.56 13.25 -1.98
N GLN A 3 -28.35 13.63 -1.58
CA GLN A 3 -27.13 13.21 -2.29
C GLN A 3 -27.05 11.68 -2.23
N ARG A 4 -26.86 11.05 -3.39
CA ARG A 4 -26.55 9.62 -3.45
C ARG A 4 -25.16 9.42 -2.82
N PRO A 5 -24.99 8.39 -1.96
CA PRO A 5 -23.68 8.09 -1.40
C PRO A 5 -22.68 7.80 -2.51
N GLY A 6 -21.49 8.38 -2.38
CA GLY A 6 -20.38 8.11 -3.30
C GLY A 6 -19.86 6.67 -3.16
N PRO A 7 -19.02 6.21 -4.11
CA PRO A 7 -18.47 4.86 -4.11
C PRO A 7 -17.81 4.46 -2.78
N ASP A 8 -17.05 5.35 -2.15
CA ASP A 8 -16.38 5.08 -0.87
C ASP A 8 -17.38 4.85 0.27
N ALA A 9 -18.44 5.65 0.32
CA ALA A 9 -19.48 5.52 1.33
C ALA A 9 -20.28 4.22 1.16
N LEU A 10 -20.46 3.75 -0.08
CA LEU A 10 -21.07 2.45 -0.36
C LEU A 10 -20.18 1.28 0.10
N VAL A 11 -18.87 1.35 -0.17
CA VAL A 11 -17.92 0.33 0.27
C VAL A 11 -17.79 0.31 1.80
N GLU A 12 -17.80 1.48 2.44
CA GLU A 12 -17.77 1.59 3.90
C GLU A 12 -19.02 1.00 4.55
N ALA A 13 -20.20 1.33 4.04
CA ALA A 13 -21.45 0.76 4.52
C ALA A 13 -21.48 -0.77 4.34
N ALA A 14 -21.05 -1.28 3.19
CA ALA A 14 -20.98 -2.71 2.93
C ALA A 14 -19.99 -3.44 3.87
N LEU A 15 -18.85 -2.81 4.16
CA LEU A 15 -17.87 -3.34 5.12
C LEU A 15 -18.43 -3.37 6.55
N ALA A 16 -19.09 -2.29 6.98
CA ALA A 16 -19.71 -2.21 8.30
C ALA A 16 -20.77 -3.31 8.48
N THR A 17 -21.72 -3.43 7.54
CA THR A 17 -22.73 -4.49 7.58
C THR A 17 -22.11 -5.89 7.55
N LEU A 18 -21.09 -6.13 6.71
CA LEU A 18 -20.41 -7.42 6.68
C LEU A 18 -19.73 -7.76 8.02
N GLN A 19 -19.10 -6.79 8.66
CA GLN A 19 -18.32 -7.00 9.88
C GLN A 19 -19.15 -7.03 11.16
N GLU A 20 -20.15 -6.16 11.27
CA GLU A 20 -20.92 -5.94 12.49
C GLU A 20 -22.18 -6.80 12.51
N GLU A 21 -22.81 -7.04 11.36
CA GLU A 21 -24.10 -7.75 11.29
C GLU A 21 -23.94 -9.19 10.82
N LEU A 22 -23.19 -9.42 9.73
CA LEU A 22 -23.12 -10.75 9.10
C LEU A 22 -22.09 -11.66 9.76
N LEU A 23 -20.84 -11.19 9.93
CA LEU A 23 -19.73 -12.00 10.47
C LEU A 23 -19.99 -12.67 11.83
N PRO A 24 -20.67 -12.03 12.80
CA PRO A 24 -20.97 -12.66 14.08
C PRO A 24 -21.89 -13.88 13.96
N GLY A 25 -22.78 -13.90 12.98
CA GLY A 25 -23.72 -15.00 12.72
C GLY A 25 -23.12 -16.19 11.95
N LEU A 26 -21.98 -15.99 11.27
CA LEU A 26 -21.34 -17.04 10.46
C LEU A 26 -20.52 -18.01 11.32
N LYS A 27 -20.46 -19.28 10.91
CA LYS A 27 -19.67 -20.33 11.59
C LYS A 27 -18.68 -21.00 10.66
N GLY A 28 -17.61 -21.56 11.25
CA GLY A 28 -16.60 -22.37 10.56
C GLY A 28 -16.04 -21.67 9.32
N ARG A 29 -16.08 -22.37 8.18
CA ARG A 29 -15.53 -21.90 6.90
C ARG A 29 -16.17 -20.59 6.41
N GLN A 30 -17.46 -20.38 6.65
CA GLN A 30 -18.16 -19.17 6.20
C GLN A 30 -17.65 -17.91 6.92
N LYS A 31 -17.37 -18.04 8.24
CA LYS A 31 -16.79 -16.95 9.02
C LYS A 31 -15.40 -16.57 8.52
N TYR A 32 -14.58 -17.57 8.18
CA TYR A 32 -13.27 -17.35 7.59
C TYR A 32 -13.35 -16.64 6.23
N LEU A 33 -14.22 -17.12 5.33
CA LEU A 33 -14.42 -16.51 4.02
C LEU A 33 -14.93 -15.07 4.13
N GLY A 34 -15.90 -14.81 5.01
CA GLY A 34 -16.39 -13.45 5.28
C GLY A 34 -15.29 -12.52 5.80
N ALA A 35 -14.42 -13.02 6.68
CA ALA A 35 -13.30 -12.24 7.21
C ALA A 35 -12.24 -11.95 6.14
N MET A 36 -11.97 -12.91 5.25
CA MET A 36 -11.10 -12.69 4.08
C MET A 36 -11.68 -11.64 3.13
N ILE A 37 -12.97 -11.72 2.79
CA ILE A 37 -13.64 -10.76 1.91
C ILE A 37 -13.54 -9.36 2.51
N ALA A 38 -13.88 -9.21 3.79
CA ALA A 38 -13.77 -7.93 4.49
C ALA A 38 -12.33 -7.40 4.47
N ARG A 39 -11.34 -8.29 4.66
CA ARG A 39 -9.92 -7.90 4.60
C ARG A 39 -9.49 -7.45 3.21
N ALA A 40 -9.90 -8.16 2.16
CA ALA A 40 -9.59 -7.82 0.77
C ALA A 40 -10.16 -6.45 0.38
N LEU A 41 -11.42 -6.18 0.77
CA LEU A 41 -12.07 -4.89 0.53
C LEU A 41 -11.37 -3.74 1.27
N GLN A 42 -10.94 -3.96 2.52
CA GLN A 42 -10.15 -2.96 3.27
C GLN A 42 -8.82 -2.64 2.59
N VAL A 43 -8.11 -3.66 2.09
CA VAL A 43 -6.85 -3.47 1.36
C VAL A 43 -7.09 -2.70 0.06
N ALA A 44 -8.08 -3.12 -0.74
CA ALA A 44 -8.41 -2.44 -2.00
C ALA A 44 -8.74 -0.95 -1.80
N ARG A 45 -9.53 -0.62 -0.77
CA ARG A 45 -9.85 0.77 -0.42
C ARG A 45 -8.61 1.55 0.00
N ALA A 46 -7.75 0.97 0.85
CA ALA A 46 -6.52 1.62 1.28
C ALA A 46 -5.58 1.87 0.09
N THR A 47 -5.47 0.92 -0.83
CA THR A 47 -4.70 1.08 -2.08
C THR A 47 -5.26 2.21 -2.94
N GLN A 48 -6.57 2.31 -3.10
CA GLN A 48 -7.19 3.40 -3.89
C GLN A 48 -6.99 4.77 -3.23
N ALA A 49 -7.19 4.87 -1.92
CA ALA A 49 -7.01 6.12 -1.19
C ALA A 49 -5.55 6.61 -1.22
N ALA A 50 -4.59 5.67 -1.16
CA ALA A 50 -3.17 5.99 -1.20
C ALA A 50 -2.59 6.09 -2.62
N ALA A 51 -3.33 5.70 -3.66
CA ALA A 51 -2.79 5.55 -5.03
C ALA A 51 -2.08 6.81 -5.54
N HIS A 52 -2.69 7.98 -5.39
CA HIS A 52 -2.09 9.24 -5.86
C HIS A 52 -0.84 9.65 -5.08
N GLU A 53 -0.84 9.43 -3.76
CA GLU A 53 0.31 9.75 -2.91
C GLU A 53 1.47 8.79 -3.20
N LEU A 54 1.18 7.49 -3.33
CA LEU A 54 2.15 6.46 -3.68
C LEU A 54 2.76 6.68 -5.06
N GLU A 55 1.95 7.05 -6.05
CA GLU A 55 2.45 7.37 -7.39
C GLU A 55 3.38 8.60 -7.38
N ALA A 56 3.09 9.60 -6.53
CA ALA A 56 3.93 10.78 -6.38
C ALA A 56 5.26 10.45 -5.67
N GLU A 57 5.20 9.68 -4.58
CA GLU A 57 6.37 9.22 -3.83
C GLU A 57 7.28 8.32 -4.68
N GLU A 58 6.71 7.36 -5.40
CA GLU A 58 7.48 6.48 -6.27
C GLU A 58 8.13 7.28 -7.41
N ARG A 59 7.43 8.23 -8.00
CA ARG A 59 8.01 9.13 -9.02
C ARG A 59 9.17 9.93 -8.47
N ALA A 60 9.06 10.43 -7.24
CA ALA A 60 10.14 11.16 -6.58
C ALA A 60 11.34 10.23 -6.31
N SER A 61 11.09 9.00 -5.85
CA SER A 61 12.11 7.99 -5.61
C SER A 61 12.84 7.57 -6.91
N LEU A 62 12.11 7.28 -7.98
CA LEU A 62 12.68 6.98 -9.30
C LEU A 62 13.45 8.17 -9.88
N SER A 63 12.98 9.40 -9.63
CA SER A 63 13.70 10.60 -10.09
C SER A 63 15.05 10.76 -9.38
N ARG A 64 15.12 10.43 -8.09
CA ARG A 64 16.38 10.37 -7.34
C ARG A 64 17.29 9.25 -7.86
N LEU A 65 16.74 8.07 -8.15
CA LEU A 65 17.50 6.93 -8.66
C LEU A 65 18.21 7.25 -9.98
N TYR A 66 17.48 7.81 -10.94
CA TYR A 66 17.98 8.13 -12.27
C TYR A 66 18.64 9.52 -12.37
N GLU A 67 18.71 10.26 -11.26
CA GLU A 67 19.22 11.65 -11.20
C GLU A 67 18.59 12.56 -12.27
N ARG A 68 17.36 12.26 -12.66
CA ARG A 68 16.59 13.02 -13.65
C ARG A 68 15.14 12.99 -13.27
N ARG A 69 14.40 14.02 -13.65
CA ARG A 69 12.96 14.03 -13.43
C ARG A 69 12.27 12.95 -14.26
N ILE A 70 11.49 12.10 -13.61
CA ILE A 70 10.62 11.14 -14.28
C ILE A 70 9.29 11.82 -14.58
N GLU A 71 9.13 12.22 -15.84
CA GLU A 71 7.88 12.75 -16.39
C GLU A 71 7.19 11.64 -17.20
N GLY A 72 5.86 11.58 -17.17
CA GLY A 72 5.08 10.59 -17.93
C GLY A 72 4.64 9.35 -17.13
N ASP A 73 4.37 8.26 -17.83
CA ASP A 73 3.76 7.04 -17.26
C ASP A 73 4.72 6.29 -16.31
N LEU A 74 4.26 6.08 -15.07
CA LEU A 74 5.02 5.35 -14.05
C LEU A 74 5.20 3.87 -14.42
N VAL A 75 4.28 3.29 -15.20
CA VAL A 75 4.39 1.91 -15.69
C VAL A 75 5.61 1.76 -16.60
N GLU A 76 5.84 2.70 -17.50
CA GLU A 76 7.02 2.69 -18.37
C GLU A 76 8.31 2.90 -17.58
N ALA A 77 8.29 3.79 -16.58
CA ALA A 77 9.44 3.98 -15.69
C ALA A 77 9.80 2.70 -14.91
N ARG A 78 8.80 1.96 -14.40
CA ARG A 78 8.98 0.65 -13.74
C ARG A 78 9.53 -0.41 -14.71
N ARG A 79 9.04 -0.45 -15.95
CA ARG A 79 9.55 -1.36 -16.99
C ARG A 79 11.02 -1.08 -17.30
N GLN A 80 11.38 0.19 -17.43
CA GLN A 80 12.76 0.62 -17.63
C GLN A 80 13.65 0.19 -16.46
N LEU A 81 13.21 0.41 -15.22
CA LEU A 81 13.93 -0.05 -14.02
C LEU A 81 14.18 -1.55 -14.05
N ALA A 82 13.15 -2.35 -14.34
CA ALA A 82 13.29 -3.80 -14.43
C ALA A 82 14.27 -4.22 -15.54
N ALA A 83 14.31 -3.51 -16.67
CA ALA A 83 15.27 -3.74 -17.73
C ALA A 83 16.70 -3.40 -17.28
N ASP A 84 16.90 -2.26 -16.62
CA ASP A 84 18.22 -1.80 -16.15
C ASP A 84 18.81 -2.70 -15.06
N ILE A 85 17.97 -3.22 -14.16
CA ILE A 85 18.36 -4.23 -13.16
C ILE A 85 18.83 -5.51 -13.86
N ARG A 86 18.04 -6.04 -14.81
CA ARG A 86 18.42 -7.27 -15.56
C ARG A 86 19.69 -7.08 -16.38
N ALA A 87 19.89 -5.88 -16.92
CA ALA A 87 21.10 -5.49 -17.65
C ALA A 87 22.31 -5.20 -16.75
N ARG A 88 22.18 -5.34 -15.41
CA ARG A 88 23.24 -5.09 -14.42
C ARG A 88 23.87 -3.70 -14.56
N ARG A 89 23.05 -2.68 -14.84
CA ARG A 89 23.53 -1.29 -14.99
C ARG A 89 23.94 -0.66 -13.67
N PHE A 90 23.41 -1.17 -12.56
CA PHE A 90 23.76 -0.76 -11.21
C PHE A 90 24.92 -1.65 -10.73
N GLN A 91 26.13 -1.11 -10.76
CA GLN A 91 27.34 -1.86 -10.40
C GLN A 91 27.46 -2.01 -8.87
N PRO A 92 27.93 -3.17 -8.38
CA PRO A 92 28.17 -3.37 -6.95
C PRO A 92 29.10 -2.32 -6.35
N GLY A 93 28.73 -1.79 -5.18
CA GLY A 93 29.46 -0.74 -4.46
C GLY A 93 29.33 0.67 -5.06
N SER A 94 28.54 0.84 -6.13
CA SER A 94 28.35 2.16 -6.74
C SER A 94 27.27 2.98 -6.01
N PRO A 95 27.34 4.33 -6.05
CA PRO A 95 26.25 5.18 -5.54
C PRO A 95 24.88 4.88 -6.19
N ALA A 96 24.90 4.41 -7.45
CA ALA A 96 23.70 4.01 -8.17
C ALA A 96 23.06 2.73 -7.60
N GLU A 97 23.88 1.77 -7.12
CA GLU A 97 23.37 0.60 -6.41
C GLU A 97 22.76 0.98 -5.06
N THR A 98 23.40 1.87 -4.29
CA THR A 98 22.84 2.35 -3.02
C THR A 98 21.46 2.96 -3.23
N ARG A 99 21.31 3.86 -4.23
CA ARG A 99 20.00 4.46 -4.55
C ARG A 99 18.97 3.44 -5.03
N LEU A 100 19.41 2.41 -5.76
CA LEU A 100 18.52 1.32 -6.17
C LEU A 100 17.99 0.58 -4.94
N LEU A 101 18.87 0.23 -4.01
CA LEU A 101 18.49 -0.45 -2.78
C LEU A 101 17.54 0.41 -1.94
N ASP A 102 17.83 1.70 -1.78
CA ASP A 102 16.95 2.64 -1.09
C ASP A 102 15.55 2.66 -1.73
N HIS A 103 15.47 2.77 -3.06
CA HIS A 103 14.21 2.75 -3.79
C HIS A 103 13.43 1.44 -3.57
N LEU A 104 14.11 0.28 -3.63
CA LEU A 104 13.48 -1.03 -3.42
C LEU A 104 12.98 -1.20 -1.98
N VAL A 105 13.74 -0.74 -1.00
CA VAL A 105 13.37 -0.77 0.42
C VAL A 105 12.18 0.15 0.67
N GLU A 106 12.21 1.39 0.17
CA GLU A 106 11.10 2.35 0.27
C GLU A 106 9.82 1.76 -0.31
N THR A 107 9.87 1.20 -1.52
CA THR A 107 8.72 0.62 -2.22
C THR A 107 8.16 -0.59 -1.46
N THR A 108 9.03 -1.51 -1.06
CA THR A 108 8.62 -2.72 -0.32
C THR A 108 8.01 -2.36 1.03
N ALA A 109 8.58 -1.36 1.73
CA ALA A 109 8.03 -0.90 3.00
C ALA A 109 6.63 -0.31 2.83
N HIS A 110 6.37 0.43 1.75
CA HIS A 110 5.03 0.95 1.44
C HIS A 110 4.03 -0.18 1.16
N ASP A 111 4.38 -1.12 0.29
CA ASP A 111 3.52 -2.27 -0.03
C ASP A 111 3.16 -3.08 1.22
N LEU A 112 4.14 -3.31 2.10
CA LEU A 112 3.92 -3.99 3.36
C LEU A 112 2.99 -3.20 4.31
N ARG A 113 3.05 -1.86 4.32
CA ARG A 113 2.13 -1.04 5.13
C ARG A 113 0.69 -1.15 4.64
N ILE A 114 0.48 -1.16 3.33
CA ILE A 114 -0.85 -1.30 2.71
C ILE A 114 -1.40 -2.71 2.92
N ALA A 115 -0.58 -3.74 2.75
CA ALA A 115 -0.98 -5.13 2.96
C ALA A 115 -1.21 -5.45 4.46
N ASN A 116 -0.44 -4.83 5.36
CA ASN A 116 -0.45 -5.08 6.81
C ASN A 116 -0.96 -3.89 7.65
N ILE A 117 -2.07 -3.26 7.24
CA ILE A 117 -2.76 -2.20 8.02
C ILE A 117 -2.93 -2.56 9.51
N LYS A 118 -3.16 -3.84 9.85
CA LYS A 118 -3.28 -4.28 11.26
C LYS A 118 -1.97 -4.19 12.06
N TYR A 119 -0.82 -4.40 11.43
CA TYR A 119 0.49 -4.41 12.10
C TYR A 119 0.93 -2.99 12.47
N LEU A 120 0.66 -2.00 11.62
CA LEU A 120 0.90 -0.58 11.92
C LEU A 120 -0.02 -0.05 13.03
N ALA A 121 -1.33 -0.36 12.95
CA ALA A 121 -2.29 0.05 13.98
C ALA A 121 -1.96 -0.53 15.36
N GLN A 122 -1.38 -1.73 15.43
CA GLN A 122 -0.96 -2.36 16.68
C GLN A 122 0.37 -1.81 17.22
N ARG A 123 1.28 -1.36 16.34
CA ARG A 123 2.57 -0.74 16.74
C ARG A 123 2.40 0.69 17.26
N GLN A 124 1.50 1.49 16.67
CA GLN A 124 1.17 2.83 17.20
C GLN A 124 0.55 2.78 18.60
N ARG A 125 -0.29 1.78 18.89
CA ARG A 125 -0.86 1.58 20.24
C ARG A 125 0.18 1.15 21.27
N ARG A 126 1.22 0.42 20.86
CA ARG A 126 2.31 -0.01 21.74
C ARG A 126 3.27 1.14 22.07
N HIS A 127 3.66 1.95 21.09
CA HIS A 127 4.48 3.15 21.36
C HIS A 127 3.73 4.23 22.14
N GLY A 128 2.41 4.39 21.94
CA GLY A 128 1.59 5.32 22.75
C GLY A 128 1.41 4.87 24.20
N ALA A 129 1.52 3.58 24.50
CA ALA A 129 1.46 3.05 25.86
C ALA A 129 2.82 3.13 26.60
N GLU A 130 3.94 3.11 25.87
CA GLU A 130 5.29 3.23 26.45
C GLU A 130 5.73 4.68 26.70
N SER A 131 5.09 5.68 26.10
CA SER A 131 5.33 7.10 26.40
C SER A 131 4.38 7.69 27.47
N ALA A 132 3.57 6.85 28.12
CA ALA A 132 2.62 7.25 29.15
C ALA A 132 2.95 6.70 30.56
N VAL A 133 4.20 6.29 30.79
CA VAL A 133 4.72 5.82 32.09
C VAL A 133 5.90 6.65 32.52
#